data_AF-A0A2D6R4A2-F1
#
_entry.id   AF-A0A2D6R4A2-F1
#
_cell.length_a   1.000
_cell.length_b   1.000
_cell.length_c   1.000
_cell.angle_alpha   90.00
_cell.angle_beta   90.00
_cell.angle_gamma   90.00
#
_symmetry.space_group_name_H-M   'P 1'
#
loop_
_entity.id
_entity.type
_entity.pdbx_description
1 polymer ?
#
loop_
_entity_poly.entity_id
_entity_poly.type
_entity_poly.pdbx_seq_one_letter_code
_entity_poly.pdbx_strand_id
1 'polypeptide(L)'
;MYSIADYGAMISDETRMDAFVRALRQAVTADTVVLDIGTGTGIFALLATRFGARRVYAIEPDDAIEVARQIAAANGYADRIEFIQQMSTEVTLPERADLIISDLGGVLPWFQGHIPSIADARRRLLAPGGVLIPKRDTAWAAVVEAKDLYARRTGGWESDVFGLDMEAARRIVTNTWSKGRVTPDDLLTGLERWATIDYAAVEDPDVRAHMTWTVTRSGTGHGLAAGFERTVSDGVHLSNAPDAPDAVRPDDIYGTVFFPWSVPVALEAGDVVSVDLEARLIGNDYVWSWKTHVSDQGPSGANKAEFTQSTFFGAPLSPSTLRKRAASYTPTLNEDGRIARVVLESMTKDMSLGEIARRVSTEFSTRFPRPQDALSHVADLSKQYG
;
A
#
# COMPACT_ATOMS: atom_id res chain seq x y z
N MET A 1 -2.89 -9.73 2.31
CA MET A 1 -2.48 -10.61 3.41
C MET A 1 -0.99 -10.88 3.30
N TYR A 2 -0.26 -10.47 4.32
CA TYR A 2 1.17 -10.73 4.45
C TYR A 2 1.39 -12.13 5.02
N SER A 3 2.50 -12.78 4.65
CA SER A 3 2.93 -14.02 5.30
C SER A 3 3.59 -13.75 6.65
N ILE A 4 3.70 -14.76 7.51
CA ILE A 4 4.45 -14.65 8.78
C ILE A 4 5.91 -14.26 8.54
N ALA A 5 6.51 -14.70 7.42
CA ALA A 5 7.86 -14.30 7.03
C ALA A 5 7.94 -12.80 6.67
N ASP A 6 6.92 -12.25 6.01
CA ASP A 6 6.86 -10.82 5.70
C ASP A 6 6.80 -9.97 6.98
N TYR A 7 6.00 -10.38 7.97
CA TYR A 7 6.00 -9.73 9.29
C TYR A 7 7.39 -9.82 9.96
N GLY A 8 8.07 -10.97 9.84
CA GLY A 8 9.45 -11.13 10.31
C GLY A 8 10.43 -10.18 9.64
N ALA A 9 10.31 -9.95 8.33
CA ALA A 9 11.10 -8.97 7.60
C ALA A 9 10.81 -7.54 8.08
N MET A 10 9.55 -7.19 8.31
CA MET A 10 9.18 -5.87 8.86
C MET A 10 9.76 -5.64 10.25
N ILE A 11 9.79 -6.66 11.10
CA ILE A 11 10.39 -6.61 12.44
C ILE A 11 11.93 -6.52 12.36
N SER A 12 12.54 -7.07 11.31
CA SER A 12 13.99 -7.06 11.12
C SER A 12 14.52 -5.76 10.50
N ASP A 13 13.64 -4.89 9.99
CA ASP A 13 14.01 -3.57 9.50
C ASP A 13 14.34 -2.65 10.70
N GLU A 14 15.64 -2.55 11.02
CA GLU A 14 16.14 -1.90 12.23
C GLU A 14 15.80 -0.41 12.27
N THR A 15 15.98 0.31 11.17
CA THR A 15 15.68 1.75 11.08
C THR A 15 14.21 2.02 11.33
N ARG A 16 13.32 1.24 10.70
CA ARG A 16 11.88 1.33 10.92
C ARG A 16 11.55 1.02 12.39
N MET A 17 12.04 -0.11 12.91
CA MET A 17 11.69 -0.56 14.26
C MET A 17 12.24 0.37 15.35
N ASP A 18 13.46 0.89 15.24
CA ASP A 18 14.03 1.86 16.19
C ASP A 18 13.13 3.09 16.34
N ALA A 19 12.69 3.65 15.20
CA ALA A 19 11.85 4.84 15.20
C ALA A 19 10.52 4.60 15.92
N PHE A 20 9.81 3.52 15.60
CA PHE A 20 8.55 3.19 16.29
C PHE A 20 8.75 2.81 17.76
N VAL A 21 9.82 2.07 18.09
CA VAL A 21 10.16 1.71 19.48
C VAL A 21 10.43 2.95 20.33
N ARG A 22 11.20 3.90 19.80
CA ARG A 22 11.48 5.18 20.49
C ARG A 22 10.21 6.00 20.68
N ALA A 23 9.37 6.09 19.66
CA ALA A 23 8.10 6.80 19.73
C ALA A 23 7.14 6.18 20.76
N LEU A 24 6.98 4.86 20.75
CA LEU A 24 6.19 4.14 21.76
C LEU A 24 6.72 4.37 23.18
N ARG A 25 8.05 4.28 23.37
CA ARG A 25 8.68 4.49 24.68
C ARG A 25 8.49 5.91 25.21
N GLN A 26 8.42 6.91 24.31
CA GLN A 26 8.15 8.30 24.68
C GLN A 26 6.67 8.51 25.09
N ALA A 27 5.74 7.83 24.42
CA ALA A 27 4.31 8.07 24.58
C ALA A 27 3.62 7.21 25.65
N VAL A 28 4.14 6.00 25.92
CA VAL A 28 3.50 5.03 26.82
C VAL A 28 3.85 5.30 28.29
N THR A 29 2.82 5.39 29.13
CA THR A 29 2.89 5.44 30.59
C THR A 29 2.03 4.34 31.22
N ALA A 30 2.05 4.24 32.56
CA ALA A 30 1.23 3.29 33.31
C ALA A 30 -0.29 3.54 33.18
N ASP A 31 -0.69 4.73 32.72
CA ASP A 31 -2.09 5.11 32.55
C ASP A 31 -2.56 5.01 31.10
N THR A 32 -1.64 4.87 30.14
CA THR A 32 -1.94 4.92 28.70
C THR A 32 -2.73 3.71 28.23
N VAL A 33 -3.85 3.97 27.56
CA VAL A 33 -4.56 3.01 26.70
C VAL A 33 -4.04 3.11 25.28
N VAL A 34 -3.53 2.01 24.74
CA VAL A 34 -2.99 1.95 23.38
C VAL A 34 -3.95 1.21 22.45
N LEU A 35 -4.16 1.74 21.25
CA LEU A 35 -4.80 1.05 20.15
C LEU A 35 -3.77 0.83 19.03
N ASP A 36 -3.50 -0.43 18.70
CA ASP A 36 -2.63 -0.87 17.61
C ASP A 36 -3.50 -1.32 16.43
N ILE A 37 -3.47 -0.56 15.32
CA ILE A 37 -4.30 -0.80 14.13
C ILE A 37 -3.44 -1.46 13.04
N GLY A 38 -3.87 -2.64 12.59
CA GLY A 38 -3.05 -3.48 11.72
C GLY A 38 -1.93 -4.15 12.52
N THR A 39 -2.29 -4.73 13.68
CA THR A 39 -1.31 -5.24 14.64
C THR A 39 -0.45 -6.37 14.06
N GLY A 40 -0.93 -7.07 13.02
CA GLY A 40 -0.26 -8.23 12.44
C GLY A 40 0.05 -9.29 13.49
N THR A 41 1.33 -9.63 13.63
CA THR A 41 1.84 -10.55 14.66
C THR A 41 2.02 -9.91 16.04
N GLY A 42 1.54 -8.68 16.25
CA GLY A 42 1.42 -8.07 17.57
C GLY A 42 2.63 -7.30 18.08
N ILE A 43 3.65 -7.03 17.26
CA ILE A 43 4.93 -6.51 17.77
C ILE A 43 4.76 -5.17 18.51
N PHE A 44 3.97 -4.24 17.99
CA PHE A 44 3.76 -2.95 18.64
C PHE A 44 2.87 -3.06 19.88
N ALA A 45 1.81 -3.87 19.82
CA ALA A 45 1.00 -4.21 21.00
C ALA A 45 1.83 -4.82 22.15
N LEU A 46 2.74 -5.75 21.84
CA LEU A 46 3.66 -6.38 22.79
C LEU A 46 4.64 -5.35 23.38
N LEU A 47 5.21 -4.48 22.55
CA LEU A 47 6.14 -3.43 22.99
C LEU A 47 5.45 -2.39 23.87
N ALA A 48 4.25 -1.92 23.49
CA ALA A 48 3.44 -1.03 24.31
C ALA A 48 3.15 -1.65 25.69
N THR A 49 2.77 -2.94 25.70
CA THR A 49 2.57 -3.70 26.94
C THR A 49 3.86 -3.78 27.78
N ARG A 50 5.00 -4.07 27.14
CA ARG A 50 6.32 -4.12 27.80
C ARG A 50 6.74 -2.77 28.36
N PHE A 51 6.38 -1.66 27.73
CA PHE A 51 6.66 -0.30 28.20
C PHE A 51 5.70 0.18 29.30
N GLY A 52 4.72 -0.64 29.66
CA GLY A 52 3.88 -0.42 30.84
C GLY A 52 2.50 0.15 30.54
N ALA A 53 2.03 0.15 29.28
CA ALA A 53 0.67 0.59 28.95
C ALA A 53 -0.38 -0.08 29.84
N ARG A 54 -1.37 0.68 30.33
CA ARG A 54 -2.46 0.17 31.18
C ARG A 54 -3.20 -0.96 30.49
N ARG A 55 -3.56 -0.73 29.22
CA ARG A 55 -4.34 -1.64 28.38
C ARG A 55 -3.92 -1.45 26.92
N VAL A 56 -3.96 -2.54 26.15
CA VAL A 56 -3.73 -2.50 24.71
C VAL A 56 -4.90 -3.16 24.00
N TYR A 57 -5.46 -2.50 22.99
CA TYR A 57 -6.37 -3.07 22.01
C TYR A 57 -5.59 -3.28 20.71
N ALA A 58 -5.57 -4.51 20.20
CA ALA A 58 -4.83 -4.89 19.01
C ALA A 58 -5.81 -5.37 17.93
N ILE A 59 -5.96 -4.60 16.86
CA ILE A 59 -6.91 -4.86 15.78
C ILE A 59 -6.17 -5.37 14.55
N GLU A 60 -6.57 -6.52 14.04
CA GLU A 60 -6.05 -7.12 12.82
C GLU A 60 -7.12 -7.99 12.17
N PRO A 61 -7.62 -7.67 10.95
CA PRO A 61 -8.62 -8.49 10.28
C PRO A 61 -8.08 -9.87 9.83
N ASP A 62 -6.79 -9.98 9.53
CA ASP A 62 -6.19 -11.22 9.00
C ASP A 62 -5.88 -12.25 10.12
N ASP A 63 -5.76 -13.52 9.73
CA ASP A 63 -5.47 -14.66 10.63
C ASP A 63 -4.10 -14.55 11.35
N ALA A 64 -3.26 -13.58 10.98
CA ALA A 64 -1.98 -13.28 11.65
C ALA A 64 -2.16 -12.95 13.14
N ILE A 65 -3.34 -12.46 13.53
CA ILE A 65 -3.68 -12.16 14.91
C ILE A 65 -3.62 -13.39 15.83
N GLU A 66 -3.81 -14.60 15.29
CA GLU A 66 -3.68 -15.83 16.08
C GLU A 66 -2.23 -16.06 16.53
N VAL A 67 -1.26 -15.70 15.69
CA VAL A 67 0.16 -15.73 16.06
C VAL A 67 0.45 -14.67 17.12
N ALA A 68 -0.15 -13.48 17.00
CA ALA A 68 -0.02 -12.43 18.00
C ALA A 68 -0.49 -12.89 19.40
N ARG A 69 -1.63 -13.61 19.47
CA ARG A 69 -2.14 -14.21 20.72
C ARG A 69 -1.14 -15.19 21.33
N GLN A 70 -0.57 -16.08 20.51
CA GLN A 70 0.43 -17.05 20.98
C GLN A 70 1.68 -16.38 21.53
N ILE A 71 2.19 -15.36 20.82
CA ILE A 71 3.37 -14.60 21.28
C ILE A 71 3.04 -13.85 22.58
N ALA A 72 1.87 -13.22 22.69
CA ALA A 72 1.46 -12.54 23.92
C ALA A 72 1.36 -13.50 25.10
N ALA A 73 0.78 -14.68 24.92
CA ALA A 73 0.73 -15.72 25.96
C ALA A 73 2.13 -16.15 26.40
N ALA A 74 3.05 -16.40 25.45
CA ALA A 74 4.43 -16.77 25.75
C ALA A 74 5.21 -15.69 26.53
N ASN A 75 4.80 -14.42 26.42
CA ASN A 75 5.41 -13.28 27.12
C ASN A 75 4.64 -12.85 28.38
N GLY A 76 3.59 -13.58 28.79
CA GLY A 76 2.79 -13.25 29.97
C GLY A 76 1.91 -12.00 29.80
N TYR A 77 1.54 -11.66 28.56
CA TYR A 77 0.79 -10.46 28.20
C TYR A 77 -0.65 -10.73 27.76
N ALA A 78 -1.10 -11.99 27.75
CA ALA A 78 -2.43 -12.37 27.29
C ALA A 78 -3.57 -11.60 27.98
N ASP A 79 -3.45 -11.34 29.29
CA ASP A 79 -4.50 -10.63 30.05
C ASP A 79 -4.48 -9.10 29.86
N ARG A 80 -3.42 -8.56 29.24
CA ARG A 80 -3.22 -7.11 29.06
C ARG A 80 -3.51 -6.61 27.65
N ILE A 81 -3.52 -7.51 26.66
CA ILE A 81 -3.79 -7.21 25.26
C ILE A 81 -5.12 -7.83 24.86
N GLU A 82 -6.04 -7.01 24.38
CA GLU A 82 -7.30 -7.44 23.79
C GLU A 82 -7.17 -7.53 22.27
N PHE A 83 -7.23 -8.74 21.73
CA PHE A 83 -7.06 -9.01 20.30
C PHE A 83 -8.42 -9.10 19.59
N ILE A 84 -8.66 -8.18 18.67
CA ILE A 84 -9.93 -8.02 17.95
C ILE A 84 -9.72 -8.31 16.45
N GLN A 85 -10.26 -9.44 15.97
CA GLN A 85 -10.11 -9.86 14.58
C GLN A 85 -11.19 -9.25 13.68
N GLN A 86 -11.08 -7.95 13.40
CA GLN A 86 -12.06 -7.18 12.60
C GLN A 86 -11.39 -6.01 11.89
N MET A 87 -12.10 -5.38 10.95
CA MET A 87 -11.71 -4.07 10.44
C MET A 87 -11.88 -2.99 11.52
N SER A 88 -10.90 -2.08 11.67
CA SER A 88 -10.97 -1.03 12.70
C SER A 88 -12.20 -0.11 12.56
N THR A 89 -12.72 0.04 11.34
CA THR A 89 -13.93 0.79 11.01
C THR A 89 -15.20 0.17 11.59
N GLU A 90 -15.15 -1.11 11.99
CA GLU A 90 -16.30 -1.87 12.51
C GLU A 90 -16.19 -2.11 14.03
N VAL A 91 -15.06 -1.72 14.64
CA VAL A 91 -14.80 -1.93 16.06
C VAL A 91 -15.33 -0.76 16.89
N THR A 92 -15.91 -1.11 18.05
CA THR A 92 -16.16 -0.20 19.17
C THR A 92 -15.30 -0.64 20.35
N LEU A 93 -14.70 0.35 21.04
CA LEU A 93 -13.89 0.08 22.23
C LEU A 93 -14.67 0.45 23.49
N PRO A 94 -14.49 -0.31 24.60
CA PRO A 94 -15.14 0.01 25.87
C PRO A 94 -14.64 1.34 26.47
N GLU A 95 -13.41 1.74 26.12
CA GLU A 95 -12.82 3.04 26.42
C GLU A 95 -12.04 3.54 25.21
N ARG A 96 -11.95 4.86 25.04
CA ARG A 96 -11.14 5.45 23.97
C ARG A 96 -9.65 5.35 24.30
N ALA A 97 -8.82 5.18 23.27
CA ALA A 97 -7.37 5.10 23.42
C ALA A 97 -6.74 6.49 23.60
N ASP A 98 -5.71 6.57 24.44
CA ASP A 98 -4.87 7.75 24.59
C ASP A 98 -3.80 7.83 23.48
N LEU A 99 -3.45 6.67 22.91
CA LEU A 99 -2.47 6.53 21.85
C LEU A 99 -2.99 5.57 20.78
N ILE A 100 -2.98 6.01 19.52
CA ILE A 100 -3.12 5.12 18.36
C ILE A 100 -1.75 4.97 17.71
N ILE A 101 -1.33 3.73 17.52
CA ILE A 101 -0.20 3.37 16.65
C ILE A 101 -0.71 2.61 15.43
N SER A 102 -0.17 2.96 14.27
CA SER A 102 -0.47 2.31 13.01
C SER A 102 0.72 2.41 12.08
N ASP A 103 1.00 1.32 11.37
CA ASP A 103 2.00 1.32 10.31
C ASP A 103 1.47 0.68 9.03
N LEU A 104 0.35 1.24 8.56
CA LEU A 104 -0.39 0.79 7.38
C LEU A 104 0.08 1.45 6.07
N GLY A 105 1.00 2.41 6.14
CA GLY A 105 1.54 3.09 4.97
C GLY A 105 2.36 2.15 4.09
N GLY A 106 2.28 2.34 2.77
CA GLY A 106 3.10 1.62 1.80
C GLY A 106 4.40 2.35 1.50
N VAL A 107 4.96 2.08 0.32
CA VAL A 107 6.15 2.77 -0.23
C VAL A 107 5.93 4.29 -0.31
N LEU A 108 4.67 4.70 -0.55
CA LEU A 108 4.15 6.03 -0.27
C LEU A 108 3.00 5.94 0.74
N PRO A 109 2.69 7.02 1.48
CA PRO A 109 1.65 7.00 2.51
C PRO A 109 0.23 6.70 2.00
N TRP A 110 -0.06 7.07 0.75
CA TRP A 110 -1.30 6.76 0.02
C TRP A 110 -1.32 5.30 -0.42
N PHE A 111 -1.65 4.42 0.52
CA PHE A 111 -1.69 2.99 0.32
C PHE A 111 -3.01 2.42 0.82
N GLN A 112 -3.74 1.76 -0.08
CA GLN A 112 -5.01 1.12 0.22
C GLN A 112 -5.97 2.02 1.03
N GLY A 113 -6.67 1.47 2.03
CA GLY A 113 -7.58 2.21 2.91
C GLY A 113 -6.91 2.92 4.09
N HIS A 114 -5.58 3.10 4.09
CA HIS A 114 -4.84 3.63 5.25
C HIS A 114 -5.39 4.97 5.77
N ILE A 115 -5.48 5.99 4.91
CA ILE A 115 -5.90 7.34 5.33
C ILE A 115 -7.33 7.34 5.88
N PRO A 116 -8.33 6.74 5.19
CA PRO A 116 -9.69 6.62 5.74
C PRO A 116 -9.76 5.87 7.08
N SER A 117 -9.01 4.77 7.24
CA SER A 117 -8.99 3.99 8.48
C SER A 117 -8.46 4.82 9.67
N ILE A 118 -7.43 5.63 9.45
CA ILE A 118 -6.87 6.49 10.49
C ILE A 118 -7.77 7.68 10.79
N ALA A 119 -8.35 8.33 9.77
CA ALA A 119 -9.31 9.41 9.98
C ALA A 119 -10.53 8.93 10.78
N ASP A 120 -11.03 7.73 10.50
CA ASP A 120 -12.14 7.12 11.23
C ASP A 120 -11.78 6.74 12.67
N ALA A 121 -10.65 6.05 12.88
CA ALA A 121 -10.17 5.70 14.21
C ALA A 121 -9.89 6.94 15.08
N ARG A 122 -9.31 8.01 14.50
CA ARG A 122 -9.10 9.29 15.20
C ARG A 122 -10.42 9.87 15.71
N ARG A 123 -11.48 9.86 14.90
CA ARG A 123 -12.79 10.42 15.30
C ARG A 123 -13.48 9.57 16.37
N ARG A 124 -13.48 8.24 16.21
CA ARG A 124 -14.30 7.33 17.03
C ARG A 124 -13.58 6.72 18.22
N LEU A 125 -12.28 6.43 18.08
CA LEU A 125 -11.54 5.57 18.99
C LEU A 125 -10.45 6.32 19.78
N LEU A 126 -9.97 7.47 19.30
CA LEU A 126 -8.99 8.29 20.02
C LEU A 126 -9.69 9.20 21.05
N ALA A 127 -9.09 9.35 22.22
CA ALA A 127 -9.51 10.29 23.25
C ALA A 127 -9.13 11.74 22.87
N PRO A 128 -9.85 12.76 23.36
CA PRO A 128 -9.44 14.15 23.18
C PRO A 128 -8.01 14.38 23.72
N GLY A 129 -7.14 14.95 22.89
CA GLY A 129 -5.72 15.15 23.24
C GLY A 129 -4.85 13.89 23.11
N GLY A 130 -5.42 12.77 22.62
CA GLY A 130 -4.68 11.56 22.33
C GLY A 130 -3.65 11.74 21.21
N VAL A 131 -2.68 10.83 21.17
CA VAL A 131 -1.54 10.87 20.27
C VAL A 131 -1.72 9.88 19.12
N LEU A 132 -1.25 10.25 17.94
CA LEU A 132 -1.12 9.36 16.77
C LEU A 132 0.37 9.12 16.50
N ILE A 133 0.72 7.86 16.28
CA ILE A 133 2.02 7.41 15.81
C ILE A 133 1.81 6.63 14.49
N PRO A 134 2.42 7.07 13.37
CA PRO A 134 3.23 8.29 13.21
C PRO A 134 2.40 9.58 13.29
N LYS A 135 3.08 10.73 13.44
CA LYS A 135 2.42 12.06 13.48
C LYS A 135 2.18 12.63 12.08
N ARG A 136 3.16 12.52 11.19
CA ARG A 136 3.12 13.19 9.88
C ARG A 136 4.02 12.52 8.86
N ASP A 137 3.56 12.47 7.62
CA ASP A 137 4.38 12.14 6.45
C ASP A 137 4.47 13.36 5.52
N THR A 138 5.69 13.65 5.04
CA THR A 138 5.95 14.69 4.03
C THR A 138 6.51 14.03 2.79
N ALA A 139 5.80 14.13 1.68
CA ALA A 139 6.16 13.48 0.43
C ALA A 139 7.03 14.40 -0.44
N TRP A 140 8.07 13.80 -1.01
CA TRP A 140 9.09 14.44 -1.83
C TRP A 140 9.24 13.73 -3.16
N ALA A 141 9.59 14.47 -4.20
CA ALA A 141 9.90 13.88 -5.50
C ALA A 141 11.00 14.63 -6.26
N ALA A 142 11.65 13.94 -7.19
CA ALA A 142 12.66 14.49 -8.08
C ALA A 142 12.73 13.72 -9.41
N VAL A 143 13.27 14.37 -10.43
CA VAL A 143 13.54 13.76 -11.74
C VAL A 143 14.84 12.96 -11.65
N VAL A 144 14.84 11.75 -12.18
CA VAL A 144 15.95 10.80 -11.99
C VAL A 144 16.46 10.16 -13.28
N GLU A 145 17.75 9.89 -13.28
CA GLU A 145 18.44 9.00 -14.21
C GLU A 145 18.48 7.58 -13.65
N ALA A 146 17.37 6.86 -13.73
CA ALA A 146 17.24 5.51 -13.15
C ALA A 146 17.25 4.40 -14.21
N LYS A 147 18.36 4.26 -14.95
CA LYS A 147 18.49 3.33 -16.08
C LYS A 147 18.10 1.89 -15.73
N ASP A 148 18.59 1.37 -14.61
CA ASP A 148 18.35 -0.03 -14.23
C ASP A 148 16.90 -0.29 -13.83
N LEU A 149 16.26 0.65 -13.11
CA LEU A 149 14.85 0.55 -12.77
C LEU A 149 13.98 0.61 -14.03
N TYR A 150 14.35 1.48 -14.97
CA TYR A 150 13.67 1.59 -16.26
C TYR A 150 13.82 0.30 -17.09
N ALA A 151 15.04 -0.24 -17.19
CA ALA A 151 15.35 -1.44 -17.96
C ALA A 151 14.70 -2.70 -17.38
N ARG A 152 14.68 -2.87 -16.05
CA ARG A 152 13.96 -4.00 -15.40
C ARG A 152 12.48 -4.05 -15.78
N ARG A 153 11.89 -2.88 -16.02
CA ARG A 153 10.47 -2.74 -16.37
C ARG A 153 10.19 -2.84 -17.86
N THR A 154 11.07 -2.26 -18.69
CA THR A 154 10.83 -2.09 -20.13
C THR A 154 11.62 -3.03 -21.03
N GLY A 155 12.73 -3.62 -20.55
CA GLY A 155 13.68 -4.38 -21.36
C GLY A 155 13.09 -5.61 -22.05
N GLY A 156 12.12 -6.27 -21.42
CA GLY A 156 11.38 -7.38 -22.04
C GLY A 156 10.40 -6.96 -23.14
N TRP A 157 10.23 -5.66 -23.37
CA TRP A 157 9.24 -5.05 -24.26
C TRP A 157 9.86 -4.04 -25.22
N GLU A 158 11.17 -4.08 -25.39
CA GLU A 158 11.85 -3.29 -26.41
C GLU A 158 11.44 -3.75 -27.82
N SER A 159 11.59 -2.87 -28.80
CA SER A 159 11.40 -3.23 -30.20
C SER A 159 12.42 -4.30 -30.59
N ASP A 160 12.00 -5.34 -31.34
CA ASP A 160 12.87 -6.40 -31.88
C ASP A 160 13.25 -7.52 -30.89
N VAL A 161 12.40 -7.78 -29.89
CA VAL A 161 12.51 -9.04 -29.11
C VAL A 161 12.18 -10.21 -30.04
N PHE A 162 13.22 -10.85 -30.57
CA PHE A 162 13.14 -11.92 -31.57
C PHE A 162 12.42 -11.51 -32.88
N GLY A 163 12.57 -10.26 -33.35
CA GLY A 163 11.86 -9.80 -34.55
C GLY A 163 10.41 -9.39 -34.33
N LEU A 164 9.95 -9.34 -33.07
CA LEU A 164 8.56 -9.04 -32.71
C LEU A 164 8.41 -7.59 -32.21
N ASP A 165 7.28 -6.99 -32.58
CA ASP A 165 6.85 -5.69 -32.04
C ASP A 165 6.18 -5.88 -30.68
N MET A 166 6.84 -5.41 -29.63
CA MET A 166 6.39 -5.49 -28.23
C MET A 166 5.87 -4.16 -27.70
N GLU A 167 5.68 -3.14 -28.55
CA GLU A 167 5.33 -1.78 -28.13
C GLU A 167 4.02 -1.74 -27.33
N ALA A 168 3.04 -2.59 -27.67
CA ALA A 168 1.77 -2.68 -26.95
C ALA A 168 1.98 -2.99 -25.46
N ALA A 169 2.89 -3.90 -25.13
CA ALA A 169 3.21 -4.21 -23.73
C ALA A 169 4.02 -3.09 -23.08
N ARG A 170 4.98 -2.50 -23.81
CA ARG A 170 5.77 -1.35 -23.35
C ARG A 170 4.89 -0.19 -22.89
N ARG A 171 3.86 0.16 -23.67
CA ARG A 171 2.88 1.21 -23.35
C ARG A 171 2.09 0.92 -22.07
N ILE A 172 1.80 -0.35 -21.78
CA ILE A 172 1.09 -0.74 -20.55
C ILE A 172 2.04 -0.65 -19.35
N VAL A 173 3.26 -1.20 -19.46
CA VAL A 173 4.17 -1.26 -18.30
C VAL A 173 4.72 0.11 -17.89
N THR A 174 4.85 1.08 -18.82
CA THR A 174 5.19 2.46 -18.46
C THR A 174 4.04 3.18 -17.76
N ASN A 175 2.81 2.70 -17.87
CA ASN A 175 1.66 3.20 -17.11
C ASN A 175 1.57 2.58 -15.70
N THR A 176 2.67 2.08 -15.13
CA THR A 176 2.70 1.54 -13.76
C THR A 176 3.96 2.02 -13.04
N TRP A 177 3.94 2.01 -11.71
CA TRP A 177 5.09 2.37 -10.87
C TRP A 177 5.73 1.12 -10.24
N SER A 178 6.97 1.24 -9.79
CA SER A 178 7.69 0.17 -9.06
C SER A 178 8.38 0.72 -7.83
N LYS A 179 8.52 -0.12 -6.80
CA LYS A 179 9.50 0.08 -5.75
C LYS A 179 10.92 -0.08 -6.32
N GLY A 180 11.82 0.82 -6.00
CA GLY A 180 13.22 0.76 -6.40
C GLY A 180 14.09 1.62 -5.49
N ARG A 181 15.39 1.33 -5.47
CA ARG A 181 16.36 2.18 -4.78
C ARG A 181 16.82 3.28 -5.74
N VAL A 182 16.77 4.50 -5.26
CA VAL A 182 17.30 5.71 -5.91
C VAL A 182 18.26 6.34 -4.92
N THR A 183 19.38 6.84 -5.42
CA THR A 183 20.44 7.49 -4.66
C THR A 183 20.57 8.96 -5.06
N PRO A 184 21.26 9.80 -4.26
CA PRO A 184 21.54 11.18 -4.65
C PRO A 184 22.22 11.33 -6.01
N ASP A 185 23.04 10.35 -6.43
CA ASP A 185 23.75 10.38 -7.71
C ASP A 185 22.79 10.20 -8.91
N ASP A 186 21.66 9.53 -8.70
CA ASP A 186 20.64 9.33 -9.73
C ASP A 186 19.81 10.60 -9.96
N LEU A 187 19.88 11.60 -9.08
CA LEU A 187 19.08 12.82 -9.17
C LEU A 187 19.57 13.74 -10.30
N LEU A 188 18.64 14.21 -11.13
CA LEU A 188 18.87 15.24 -12.15
C LEU A 188 18.39 16.62 -11.69
N THR A 189 17.62 16.67 -10.59
CA THR A 189 17.04 17.86 -9.99
C THR A 189 17.20 17.81 -8.46
N GLY A 190 16.97 18.93 -7.78
CA GLY A 190 16.68 18.90 -6.34
C GLY A 190 15.34 18.23 -6.03
N LEU A 191 15.07 18.00 -4.75
CA LEU A 191 13.75 17.55 -4.31
C LEU A 191 12.73 18.68 -4.33
N GLU A 192 11.48 18.34 -4.63
CA GLU A 192 10.33 19.19 -4.41
C GLU A 192 9.33 18.49 -3.48
N ARG A 193 8.82 19.24 -2.49
CA ARG A 193 7.77 18.76 -1.59
C ARG A 193 6.42 18.93 -2.29
N TRP A 194 5.68 17.84 -2.41
CA TRP A 194 4.41 17.88 -3.15
C TRP A 194 3.19 17.62 -2.28
N ALA A 195 3.36 16.99 -1.11
CA ALA A 195 2.25 16.78 -0.19
C ALA A 195 2.73 16.56 1.25
N THR A 196 1.81 16.79 2.18
CA THR A 196 2.00 16.53 3.61
C THR A 196 0.72 15.95 4.17
N ILE A 197 0.82 14.81 4.85
CA ILE A 197 -0.28 14.20 5.61
C ILE A 197 -0.02 14.47 7.08
N ASP A 198 -0.85 15.30 7.69
CA ASP A 198 -0.91 15.44 9.14
C ASP A 198 -1.98 14.48 9.67
N TYR A 199 -1.58 13.40 10.34
CA TYR A 199 -2.52 12.37 10.78
C TYR A 199 -3.50 12.88 11.84
N ALA A 200 -3.21 13.99 12.51
CA ALA A 200 -4.15 14.63 13.43
C ALA A 200 -5.30 15.36 12.71
N ALA A 201 -5.16 15.66 11.41
CA ALA A 201 -6.10 16.51 10.67
C ALA A 201 -6.58 15.94 9.32
N VAL A 202 -5.89 14.97 8.73
CA VAL A 202 -6.23 14.45 7.40
C VAL A 202 -7.62 13.83 7.38
N GLU A 203 -8.44 14.19 6.38
CA GLU A 203 -9.79 13.65 6.15
C GLU A 203 -9.92 13.19 4.69
N ASP A 204 -9.41 13.99 3.75
CA ASP A 204 -9.40 13.65 2.32
C ASP A 204 -8.31 12.59 2.02
N PRO A 205 -8.67 11.41 1.51
CA PRO A 205 -7.68 10.41 1.11
C PRO A 205 -6.99 10.74 -0.22
N ASP A 206 -7.54 11.64 -1.03
CA ASP A 206 -6.99 11.97 -2.34
C ASP A 206 -5.89 13.04 -2.24
N VAL A 207 -4.96 13.02 -3.20
CA VAL A 207 -3.90 14.02 -3.29
C VAL A 207 -3.64 14.41 -4.74
N ARG A 208 -3.37 15.70 -4.95
CA ARG A 208 -2.94 16.26 -6.23
C ARG A 208 -1.93 17.36 -6.01
N ALA A 209 -0.90 17.42 -6.85
CA ALA A 209 0.13 18.44 -6.80
C ALA A 209 0.67 18.73 -8.19
N HIS A 210 1.02 20.00 -8.41
CA HIS A 210 1.84 20.43 -9.54
C HIS A 210 3.24 20.73 -9.02
N MET A 211 4.24 20.09 -9.60
CA MET A 211 5.66 20.27 -9.29
C MET A 211 6.38 20.83 -10.50
N THR A 212 7.42 21.63 -10.29
CA THR A 212 8.28 22.15 -11.34
C THR A 212 9.73 22.21 -10.86
N TRP A 213 10.59 21.50 -11.58
CA TRP A 213 12.03 21.50 -11.35
C TRP A 213 12.78 22.19 -12.48
N THR A 214 13.90 22.81 -12.11
CA THR A 214 14.98 23.12 -13.04
C THR A 214 16.03 22.02 -12.95
N VAL A 215 16.41 21.43 -14.08
CA VAL A 215 17.44 20.40 -14.16
C VAL A 215 18.78 21.00 -13.76
N THR A 216 19.42 20.40 -12.76
CA THR A 216 20.71 20.85 -12.21
C THR A 216 21.89 20.06 -12.76
N ARG A 217 21.65 18.81 -13.19
CA ARG A 217 22.64 17.92 -13.78
C ARG A 217 22.13 17.39 -15.11
N SER A 218 22.91 17.57 -16.18
CA SER A 218 22.59 16.97 -17.48
C SER A 218 22.69 15.44 -17.44
N GLY A 219 21.85 14.78 -18.21
CA GLY A 219 21.72 13.32 -18.17
C GLY A 219 20.54 12.80 -18.96
N THR A 220 20.17 11.55 -18.73
CA THR A 220 18.97 10.93 -19.32
C THR A 220 17.88 10.78 -18.28
N GLY A 221 16.83 11.59 -18.37
CA GLY A 221 15.65 11.48 -17.52
C GLY A 221 14.87 10.21 -17.87
N HIS A 222 14.70 9.33 -16.88
CA HIS A 222 13.97 8.08 -17.03
C HIS A 222 12.57 8.15 -16.39
N GLY A 223 12.33 9.12 -15.51
CA GLY A 223 11.06 9.26 -14.80
C GLY A 223 11.18 10.09 -13.52
N LEU A 224 10.16 9.95 -12.68
CA LEU A 224 10.07 10.58 -11.36
C LEU A 224 10.36 9.54 -10.27
N ALA A 225 11.19 9.89 -9.31
CA ALA A 225 11.30 9.16 -8.04
C ALA A 225 10.54 9.93 -6.96
N ALA A 226 9.78 9.22 -6.13
CA ALA A 226 9.06 9.80 -5.01
C ALA A 226 9.21 8.95 -3.74
N GLY A 227 9.35 9.64 -2.61
CA GLY A 227 9.39 9.03 -1.28
C GLY A 227 8.79 10.00 -0.26
N PHE A 228 9.02 9.72 1.01
CA PHE A 228 8.55 10.53 2.12
C PHE A 228 9.59 10.62 3.24
N GLU A 229 9.49 11.70 4.00
CA GLU A 229 10.03 11.81 5.35
C GLU A 229 8.88 11.66 6.33
N ARG A 230 9.03 10.78 7.32
CA ARG A 230 8.04 10.51 8.36
C ARG A 230 8.53 11.04 9.69
N THR A 231 7.71 11.89 10.29
CA THR A 231 7.80 12.25 11.71
C THR A 231 7.00 11.22 12.50
N VAL A 232 7.69 10.28 13.13
CA VAL A 232 7.05 9.22 13.93
C VAL A 232 6.58 9.78 15.27
N SER A 233 7.43 10.54 15.95
CA SER A 233 7.13 11.33 17.15
C SER A 233 8.09 12.52 17.24
N ASP A 234 8.02 13.33 18.31
CA ASP A 234 8.88 14.50 18.44
C ASP A 234 10.37 14.09 18.53
N GLY A 235 11.16 14.57 17.57
CA GLY A 235 12.59 14.24 17.45
C GLY A 235 12.88 12.82 16.96
N VAL A 236 11.88 12.11 16.43
CA VAL A 236 12.03 10.76 15.87
C VAL A 236 11.51 10.73 14.44
N HIS A 237 12.41 10.47 13.50
CA HIS A 237 12.14 10.52 12.07
C HIS A 237 12.73 9.32 11.35
N LEU A 238 12.12 8.93 10.23
CA LEU A 238 12.68 8.04 9.22
C LEU A 238 12.36 8.61 7.84
N SER A 239 13.11 8.24 6.81
CA SER A 239 12.90 8.77 5.46
C SER A 239 13.29 7.78 4.39
N ASN A 240 12.42 7.61 3.39
CA ASN A 240 12.74 6.95 2.12
C ASN A 240 12.75 7.93 0.95
N ALA A 241 12.78 9.25 1.23
CA ALA A 241 12.93 10.29 0.22
C ALA A 241 14.12 9.99 -0.71
N PRO A 242 14.10 10.39 -1.99
CA PRO A 242 15.14 10.00 -2.94
C PRO A 242 16.58 10.40 -2.54
N ASP A 243 16.74 11.45 -1.74
CA ASP A 243 18.04 11.93 -1.22
C ASP A 243 18.33 11.48 0.23
N ALA A 244 17.43 10.71 0.85
CA ALA A 244 17.55 10.36 2.26
C ALA A 244 18.85 9.58 2.53
N PRO A 245 19.64 9.97 3.55
CA PRO A 245 20.83 9.24 3.96
C PRO A 245 20.48 7.80 4.38
N ASP A 246 21.40 6.86 4.11
CA ASP A 246 21.20 5.45 4.47
C ASP A 246 20.89 5.26 5.97
N ALA A 247 21.46 6.08 6.85
CA ALA A 247 21.26 6.00 8.31
C ALA A 247 19.81 6.23 8.79
N VAL A 248 18.97 6.87 7.98
CA VAL A 248 17.55 7.13 8.29
C VAL A 248 16.62 6.41 7.32
N ARG A 249 17.18 5.58 6.44
CA ARG A 249 16.46 4.84 5.41
C ARG A 249 16.15 3.42 5.90
N PRO A 250 14.89 2.99 5.85
CA PRO A 250 14.51 1.58 6.02
C PRO A 250 15.06 0.74 4.86
N ASP A 251 15.61 -0.43 5.17
CA ASP A 251 16.41 -1.22 4.20
C ASP A 251 15.54 -1.79 3.06
N ASP A 252 14.36 -2.34 3.40
CA ASP A 252 13.57 -3.12 2.45
C ASP A 252 12.08 -2.76 2.43
N ILE A 253 11.51 -2.30 3.54
CA ILE A 253 10.06 -2.10 3.64
C ILE A 253 9.63 -0.82 2.92
N TYR A 254 10.30 0.29 3.23
CA TYR A 254 10.05 1.60 2.62
C TYR A 254 11.10 1.91 1.55
N GLY A 255 11.01 1.27 0.39
CA GLY A 255 11.79 1.68 -0.79
C GLY A 255 11.34 3.03 -1.35
N THR A 256 11.97 3.52 -2.42
CA THR A 256 11.48 4.70 -3.16
C THR A 256 10.52 4.24 -4.26
N VAL A 257 9.48 5.01 -4.57
CA VAL A 257 8.62 4.76 -5.73
C VAL A 257 9.26 5.37 -6.97
N PHE A 258 9.28 4.61 -8.06
CA PHE A 258 9.70 5.06 -9.38
C PHE A 258 8.52 5.04 -10.35
N PHE A 259 8.18 6.22 -10.90
CA PHE A 259 7.22 6.43 -11.97
C PHE A 259 7.99 6.61 -13.29
N PRO A 260 8.06 5.59 -14.16
CA PRO A 260 8.80 5.68 -15.41
C PRO A 260 8.10 6.64 -16.38
N TRP A 261 8.89 7.30 -17.24
CA TRP A 261 8.36 8.00 -18.41
C TRP A 261 8.09 7.06 -19.57
N SER A 262 7.18 7.44 -20.46
CA SER A 262 6.86 6.65 -21.66
C SER A 262 8.07 6.39 -22.55
N VAL A 263 9.06 7.30 -22.58
CA VAL A 263 10.38 7.12 -23.17
C VAL A 263 11.41 7.89 -22.35
N PRO A 264 12.69 7.47 -22.29
CA PRO A 264 13.75 8.28 -21.71
C PRO A 264 13.95 9.58 -22.50
N VAL A 265 14.32 10.66 -21.82
CA VAL A 265 14.50 12.00 -22.43
C VAL A 265 15.90 12.51 -22.09
N ALA A 266 16.63 13.00 -23.09
CA ALA A 266 17.90 13.69 -22.86
C ALA A 266 17.62 15.06 -22.22
N LEU A 267 18.23 15.32 -21.06
CA LEU A 267 18.04 16.53 -20.27
C LEU A 267 19.36 17.31 -20.16
N GLU A 268 19.28 18.61 -20.32
CA GLU A 268 20.38 19.56 -20.17
C GLU A 268 20.20 20.39 -18.90
N ALA A 269 21.29 20.89 -18.33
CA ALA A 269 21.20 21.71 -17.13
C ALA A 269 20.54 23.06 -17.49
N GLY A 270 19.46 23.40 -16.79
CA GLY A 270 18.61 24.54 -17.11
C GLY A 270 17.27 24.17 -17.74
N ASP A 271 17.12 22.95 -18.29
CA ASP A 271 15.82 22.45 -18.75
C ASP A 271 14.79 22.51 -17.61
N VAL A 272 13.53 22.67 -17.97
CA VAL A 272 12.42 22.68 -17.01
C VAL A 272 11.59 21.43 -17.17
N VAL A 273 11.31 20.76 -16.05
CA VAL A 273 10.40 19.62 -15.99
C VAL A 273 9.25 19.98 -15.06
N SER A 274 8.02 19.89 -15.53
CA SER A 274 6.82 20.02 -14.70
C SER A 274 6.02 18.73 -14.67
N VAL A 275 5.45 18.42 -13.50
CA VAL A 275 4.65 17.21 -13.30
C VAL A 275 3.39 17.53 -12.51
N ASP A 276 2.23 17.20 -13.08
CA ASP A 276 0.98 17.05 -12.32
C ASP A 276 0.90 15.61 -11.82
N LEU A 277 1.06 15.40 -10.52
CA LEU A 277 0.94 14.10 -9.87
C LEU A 277 -0.35 14.03 -9.05
N GLU A 278 -1.10 12.95 -9.22
CA GLU A 278 -2.36 12.72 -8.53
C GLU A 278 -2.49 11.26 -8.09
N ALA A 279 -3.04 11.05 -6.89
CA ALA A 279 -3.47 9.76 -6.40
C ALA A 279 -4.91 9.87 -5.91
N ARG A 280 -5.81 9.06 -6.47
CA ARG A 280 -7.22 8.99 -6.06
C ARG A 280 -7.56 7.62 -5.52
N LEU A 281 -8.18 7.58 -4.36
CA LEU A 281 -8.67 6.35 -3.76
C LEU A 281 -9.95 5.90 -4.47
N ILE A 282 -9.91 4.75 -5.14
CA ILE A 282 -11.06 4.16 -5.82
C ILE A 282 -11.29 2.75 -5.26
N GLY A 283 -12.36 2.60 -4.48
CA GLY A 283 -12.56 1.39 -3.70
C GLY A 283 -11.52 1.29 -2.59
N ASN A 284 -10.68 0.25 -2.63
CA ASN A 284 -9.67 -0.01 -1.61
C ASN A 284 -8.22 0.19 -2.11
N ASP A 285 -8.02 0.85 -3.25
CA ASP A 285 -6.67 1.11 -3.79
C ASP A 285 -6.60 2.42 -4.56
N TYR A 286 -5.38 2.92 -4.76
CA TYR A 286 -5.12 4.20 -5.40
C TYR A 286 -4.88 4.08 -6.91
N VAL A 287 -5.63 4.86 -7.68
CA VAL A 287 -5.29 5.17 -9.07
C VAL A 287 -4.34 6.35 -9.07
N TRP A 288 -3.14 6.12 -9.60
CA TRP A 288 -2.11 7.14 -9.76
C TRP A 288 -2.15 7.69 -11.18
N SER A 289 -1.95 8.99 -11.32
CA SER A 289 -1.79 9.67 -12.60
C SER A 289 -0.65 10.67 -12.51
N TRP A 290 0.21 10.68 -13.52
CA TRP A 290 1.28 11.64 -13.64
C TRP A 290 1.33 12.17 -15.08
N LYS A 291 1.21 13.48 -15.21
CA LYS A 291 1.39 14.20 -16.47
C LYS A 291 2.71 14.93 -16.40
N THR A 292 3.62 14.67 -17.33
CA THR A 292 4.95 15.30 -17.37
C THR A 292 5.05 16.18 -18.61
N HIS A 293 5.61 17.38 -18.44
CA HIS A 293 6.07 18.22 -19.53
C HIS A 293 7.55 18.57 -19.32
N VAL A 294 8.33 18.50 -20.40
CA VAL A 294 9.75 18.86 -20.43
C VAL A 294 9.95 19.94 -21.48
N SER A 295 10.58 21.05 -21.10
CA SER A 295 10.96 22.14 -22.01
C SER A 295 12.44 22.48 -21.89
N ASP A 296 13.01 22.99 -22.98
CA ASP A 296 14.40 23.42 -23.02
C ASP A 296 14.67 24.70 -22.21
N GLN A 297 15.94 24.95 -21.90
CA GLN A 297 16.39 26.21 -21.29
C GLN A 297 16.37 27.43 -22.24
N GLY A 298 15.91 27.28 -23.48
CA GLY A 298 15.94 28.32 -24.49
C GLY A 298 14.93 29.43 -24.18
N PRO A 299 15.12 30.66 -24.72
CA PRO A 299 14.19 31.76 -24.51
C PRO A 299 12.77 31.49 -25.06
N SER A 300 12.62 30.50 -25.95
CA SER A 300 11.33 30.01 -26.43
C SER A 300 10.73 28.86 -25.59
N GLY A 301 11.53 28.20 -24.74
CA GLY A 301 11.13 27.04 -23.95
C GLY A 301 10.57 25.90 -24.84
N ALA A 302 11.33 25.45 -25.84
CA ALA A 302 10.82 24.48 -26.80
C ALA A 302 10.44 23.17 -26.09
N ASN A 303 9.28 22.59 -26.46
CA ASN A 303 8.80 21.34 -25.89
C ASN A 303 9.72 20.18 -26.31
N LYS A 304 10.35 19.52 -25.34
CA LYS A 304 11.18 18.33 -25.53
C LYS A 304 10.37 17.04 -25.39
N ALA A 305 9.41 17.00 -24.47
CA ALA A 305 8.56 15.85 -24.26
C ALA A 305 7.26 16.21 -23.50
N GLU A 306 6.21 15.44 -23.77
CA GLU A 306 4.97 15.46 -22.99
C GLU A 306 4.45 14.03 -22.82
N PHE A 307 4.12 13.67 -21.58
CA PHE A 307 3.58 12.36 -21.21
C PHE A 307 2.31 12.53 -20.38
N THR A 308 1.32 11.67 -20.61
CA THR A 308 0.15 11.52 -19.75
C THR A 308 0.01 10.06 -19.41
N GLN A 309 0.21 9.72 -18.14
CA GLN A 309 0.27 8.33 -17.69
C GLN A 309 -0.63 8.11 -16.48
N SER A 310 -1.17 6.90 -16.36
CA SER A 310 -1.98 6.50 -15.20
C SER A 310 -1.97 5.00 -15.00
N THR A 311 -1.99 4.56 -13.74
CA THR A 311 -2.16 3.13 -13.40
C THR A 311 -3.46 2.53 -13.93
N PHE A 312 -4.47 3.36 -14.26
CA PHE A 312 -5.66 2.91 -14.98
C PHE A 312 -5.32 2.31 -16.35
N PHE A 313 -4.33 2.86 -17.06
CA PHE A 313 -3.83 2.36 -18.34
C PHE A 313 -2.75 1.28 -18.17
N GLY A 314 -2.36 0.98 -16.93
CA GLY A 314 -1.34 -0.02 -16.59
C GLY A 314 -1.87 -1.45 -16.52
N ALA A 315 -3.17 -1.66 -16.74
CA ALA A 315 -3.80 -2.98 -16.77
C ALA A 315 -4.26 -3.35 -18.19
N PRO A 316 -4.12 -4.62 -18.62
CA PRO A 316 -4.71 -5.10 -19.85
C PRO A 316 -6.24 -5.17 -19.70
N LEU A 317 -6.94 -4.08 -20.06
CA LEU A 317 -8.39 -4.01 -19.99
C LEU A 317 -9.01 -4.53 -21.31
N SER A 318 -9.76 -5.64 -21.23
CA SER A 318 -10.52 -6.12 -22.38
C SER A 318 -11.89 -5.43 -22.46
N PRO A 319 -12.40 -5.13 -23.67
CA PRO A 319 -13.75 -4.59 -23.83
C PRO A 319 -14.84 -5.48 -23.23
N SER A 320 -14.67 -6.81 -23.27
CA SER A 320 -15.61 -7.76 -22.67
C SER A 320 -15.62 -7.66 -21.14
N THR A 321 -14.46 -7.49 -20.50
CA THR A 321 -14.36 -7.28 -19.04
C THR A 321 -14.97 -5.94 -18.63
N LEU A 322 -14.69 -4.86 -19.38
CA LEU A 322 -15.28 -3.55 -19.10
C LEU A 322 -16.80 -3.54 -19.27
N ARG A 323 -17.32 -4.18 -20.33
CA ARG A 323 -18.77 -4.33 -20.53
C ARG A 323 -19.43 -5.04 -19.36
N LYS A 324 -18.81 -6.09 -18.80
CA LYS A 324 -19.34 -6.81 -17.63
C LYS A 324 -19.44 -5.95 -16.36
N ARG A 325 -18.76 -4.80 -16.32
CA ARG A 325 -18.81 -3.82 -15.21
C ARG A 325 -19.76 -2.65 -15.46
N ALA A 326 -20.34 -2.54 -16.66
CA ALA A 326 -21.25 -1.45 -16.98
C ALA A 326 -22.57 -1.59 -16.21
N ALA A 327 -23.13 -0.47 -15.73
CA ALA A 327 -24.41 -0.46 -15.02
C ALA A 327 -25.57 -1.03 -15.87
N SER A 328 -25.47 -0.97 -17.20
CA SER A 328 -26.45 -1.52 -18.15
C SER A 328 -26.24 -3.00 -18.48
N TYR A 329 -25.20 -3.63 -17.96
CA TYR A 329 -24.91 -5.03 -18.25
C TYR A 329 -25.82 -5.95 -17.43
N THR A 330 -26.52 -6.85 -18.12
CA THR A 330 -27.29 -7.93 -17.48
C THR A 330 -26.39 -9.15 -17.28
N PRO A 331 -25.98 -9.48 -16.04
CA PRO A 331 -25.11 -10.63 -15.80
C PRO A 331 -25.85 -11.96 -15.98
N THR A 332 -25.12 -12.97 -16.45
CA THR A 332 -25.56 -14.37 -16.45
C THR A 332 -24.52 -15.20 -15.72
N LEU A 333 -24.97 -16.18 -14.92
CA LEU A 333 -24.06 -17.07 -14.20
C LEU A 333 -23.35 -18.00 -15.19
N ASN A 334 -22.02 -17.99 -15.17
CA ASN A 334 -21.23 -19.08 -15.75
C ASN A 334 -21.34 -20.33 -14.85
N GLU A 335 -20.59 -21.39 -15.17
CA GLU A 335 -20.57 -22.59 -14.32
C GLU A 335 -20.10 -22.30 -12.89
N ASP A 336 -19.02 -21.52 -12.71
CA ASP A 336 -18.54 -21.12 -11.38
C ASP A 336 -19.63 -20.40 -10.57
N GLY A 337 -20.33 -19.46 -11.19
CA GLY A 337 -21.42 -18.73 -10.54
C GLY A 337 -22.59 -19.64 -10.17
N ARG A 338 -22.88 -20.69 -10.96
CA ARG A 338 -23.89 -21.70 -10.61
C ARG A 338 -23.44 -22.57 -9.45
N ILE A 339 -22.17 -22.98 -9.41
CA ILE A 339 -21.58 -23.72 -8.29
C ILE A 339 -21.63 -22.87 -7.03
N ALA A 340 -21.14 -21.63 -7.09
CA ALA A 340 -21.14 -20.70 -5.96
C ALA A 340 -22.55 -20.48 -5.43
N ARG A 341 -23.56 -20.32 -6.30
CA ARG A 341 -24.96 -20.23 -5.88
C ARG A 341 -25.40 -21.46 -5.08
N VAL A 342 -25.09 -22.68 -5.54
CA VAL A 342 -25.45 -23.92 -4.83
C VAL A 342 -24.76 -23.98 -3.46
N VAL A 343 -23.49 -23.59 -3.37
CA VAL A 343 -22.74 -23.53 -2.11
C VAL A 343 -23.39 -22.54 -1.15
N LEU A 344 -23.57 -21.29 -1.57
CA LEU A 344 -24.15 -20.22 -0.74
C LEU A 344 -25.58 -20.55 -0.28
N GLU A 345 -26.42 -21.11 -1.16
CA GLU A 345 -27.76 -21.59 -0.79
C GLU A 345 -27.74 -22.79 0.16
N SER A 346 -26.65 -23.55 0.20
CA SER A 346 -26.49 -24.68 1.13
C SER A 346 -25.96 -24.22 2.49
N MET A 347 -25.18 -23.15 2.54
CA MET A 347 -24.71 -22.54 3.79
C MET A 347 -25.87 -22.00 4.65
N THR A 348 -26.98 -21.58 4.03
CA THR A 348 -28.19 -21.13 4.74
C THR A 348 -29.06 -22.27 5.29
N LYS A 349 -28.63 -23.53 5.11
CA LYS A 349 -29.37 -24.75 5.47
C LYS A 349 -28.65 -25.59 6.52
N ASP A 350 -27.73 -25.00 7.28
CA ASP A 350 -26.93 -25.66 8.32
C ASP A 350 -26.20 -26.93 7.84
N MET A 351 -25.85 -26.99 6.55
CA MET A 351 -25.11 -28.11 5.97
C MET A 351 -23.62 -27.98 6.29
N SER A 352 -22.99 -29.07 6.70
CA SER A 352 -21.53 -29.13 6.85
C SER A 352 -20.83 -29.00 5.48
N LEU A 353 -19.57 -28.52 5.47
CA LEU A 353 -18.79 -28.41 4.22
C LEU A 353 -18.72 -29.74 3.45
N GLY A 354 -18.66 -30.88 4.14
CA GLY A 354 -18.67 -32.21 3.53
C GLY A 354 -20.02 -32.60 2.90
N GLU A 355 -21.14 -32.12 3.44
CA GLU A 355 -22.47 -32.29 2.83
C GLU A 355 -22.63 -31.39 1.61
N ILE A 356 -22.20 -30.13 1.69
CA ILE A 356 -22.21 -29.19 0.57
C ILE A 356 -21.34 -29.73 -0.57
N ALA A 357 -20.14 -30.24 -0.26
CA ALA A 357 -19.22 -30.80 -1.26
C ALA A 357 -19.81 -32.04 -1.96
N ARG A 358 -20.53 -32.91 -1.23
CA ARG A 358 -21.26 -34.05 -1.83
C ARG A 358 -22.35 -33.58 -2.79
N ARG A 359 -23.10 -32.55 -2.40
CA ARG A 359 -24.14 -31.96 -3.24
C ARG A 359 -23.56 -31.34 -4.52
N VAL A 360 -22.52 -30.51 -4.40
CA VAL A 360 -21.82 -29.90 -5.53
C VAL A 360 -21.25 -30.96 -6.48
N SER A 361 -20.63 -32.01 -5.95
CA SER A 361 -20.12 -33.12 -6.78
C SER A 361 -21.23 -33.89 -7.50
N THR A 362 -22.42 -33.99 -6.91
CA THR A 362 -23.59 -34.61 -7.57
C THR A 362 -24.13 -33.75 -8.70
N GLU A 363 -24.26 -32.43 -8.49
CA GLU A 363 -24.81 -31.49 -9.47
C GLU A 363 -23.81 -31.12 -10.59
N PHE A 364 -22.50 -31.15 -10.30
CA PHE A 364 -21.42 -30.76 -11.21
C PHE A 364 -20.37 -31.88 -11.37
N SER A 365 -20.84 -33.11 -11.58
CA SER A 365 -20.02 -34.33 -11.60
C SER A 365 -18.90 -34.34 -12.65
N THR A 366 -19.09 -33.66 -13.78
CA THR A 366 -18.03 -33.50 -14.80
C THR A 366 -16.84 -32.73 -14.25
N ARG A 367 -17.08 -31.74 -13.39
CA ARG A 367 -16.04 -30.88 -12.82
C ARG A 367 -15.50 -31.42 -11.50
N PHE A 368 -16.38 -31.99 -10.67
CA PHE A 368 -16.03 -32.58 -9.39
C PHE A 368 -16.51 -34.03 -9.34
N PRO A 369 -15.74 -34.97 -9.92
CA PRO A 369 -16.13 -36.39 -9.96
C PRO A 369 -16.30 -37.01 -8.57
N ARG A 370 -15.60 -36.47 -7.55
CA ARG A 370 -15.72 -36.90 -6.16
C ARG A 370 -16.00 -35.70 -5.26
N PRO A 371 -16.69 -35.89 -4.12
CA PRO A 371 -16.94 -34.83 -3.13
C PRO A 371 -15.66 -34.15 -2.65
N GLN A 372 -14.56 -34.89 -2.55
CA GLN A 372 -13.26 -34.40 -2.12
C GLN A 372 -12.71 -33.32 -3.07
N ASP A 373 -13.02 -33.45 -4.38
CA ASP A 373 -12.57 -32.53 -5.42
C ASP A 373 -13.32 -31.19 -5.32
N ALA A 374 -14.55 -31.20 -4.78
CA ALA A 374 -15.36 -29.99 -4.53
C ALA A 374 -15.04 -29.34 -3.17
N LEU A 375 -14.46 -30.07 -2.22
CA LEU A 375 -14.34 -29.61 -0.83
C LEU A 375 -13.50 -28.34 -0.70
N SER A 376 -12.38 -28.24 -1.42
CA SER A 376 -11.54 -27.02 -1.40
C SER A 376 -12.34 -25.81 -1.87
N HIS A 377 -13.09 -25.94 -2.97
CA HIS A 377 -13.88 -24.84 -3.52
C HIS A 377 -15.01 -24.41 -2.59
N VAL A 378 -15.67 -25.37 -1.94
CA VAL A 378 -16.68 -25.12 -0.91
C VAL A 378 -16.08 -24.42 0.30
N ALA A 379 -14.91 -24.87 0.76
CA ALA A 379 -14.20 -24.27 1.88
C ALA A 379 -13.75 -22.83 1.55
N ASP A 380 -13.28 -22.56 0.33
CA ASP A 380 -12.89 -21.22 -0.11
C ASP A 380 -14.08 -20.25 -0.08
N LEU A 381 -15.24 -20.67 -0.60
CA LEU A 381 -16.46 -19.87 -0.55
C LEU A 381 -17.00 -19.71 0.88
N SER A 382 -16.88 -20.74 1.71
CA SER A 382 -17.26 -20.65 3.13
C SER A 382 -16.36 -19.68 3.88
N LYS A 383 -15.05 -19.69 3.61
CA LYS A 383 -14.10 -18.73 4.20
C LYS A 383 -14.41 -17.30 3.76
N GLN A 384 -14.89 -17.12 2.54
CA GLN A 384 -15.16 -15.79 1.98
C GLN A 384 -16.50 -15.20 2.42
N TYR A 385 -17.53 -16.02 2.64
CA TYR A 385 -18.92 -15.55 2.80
C TYR A 385 -19.67 -16.08 4.02
N GLY A 386 -19.08 -17.00 4.79
CA GLY A 386 -19.64 -17.54 6.03
C GLY A 386 -19.03 -16.85 7.24
#